data_AF-A0A2V6C0F7-F1
#
_entry.id   AF-A0A2V6C0F7-F1
#
_cell.length_a   1.000
_cell.length_b   1.000
_cell.length_c   1.000
_cell.angle_alpha   90.00
_cell.angle_beta   90.00
_cell.angle_gamma   90.00
#
_symmetry.space_group_name_H-M   'P 1'
#
loop_
_entity.id
_entity.type
_entity.pdbx_description
1 polymer ?
#
loop_
_entity_poly.entity_id
_entity_poly.type
_entity_poly.pdbx_seq_one_letter_code
_entity_poly.pdbx_strand_id
1 'polypeptide(L)'
;MLGMKNSEWRVRQRFGFLAEIIFIGTLVLVTRCANYGDVFFGGQINFIDADCYSRMTRARICFEQPGTIVRRHDFENFPNGISPHTTAPLDYLIVALAIALMPLSKNALDLAGAIVSPLLSIALGI
;
A
#
# COMPACT_ATOMS: atom_id res chain seq x y z
N MET A 1 29.55 -35.96 -15.35
CA MET A 1 28.80 -35.23 -16.40
C MET A 1 27.30 -35.06 -16.11
N LEU A 2 26.61 -36.00 -15.45
CA LEU A 2 25.18 -35.82 -15.08
C LEU A 2 24.90 -34.68 -14.09
N GLY A 3 25.79 -34.42 -13.12
CA GLY A 3 25.59 -33.39 -12.10
C GLY A 3 25.54 -31.95 -12.64
N MET A 4 26.37 -31.62 -13.65
CA MET A 4 26.40 -30.29 -14.27
C MET A 4 25.13 -29.99 -15.09
N LYS A 5 24.56 -31.01 -15.74
CA LYS A 5 23.33 -30.87 -16.52
C LYS A 5 22.14 -30.52 -15.60
N ASN A 6 22.06 -31.16 -14.43
CA ASN A 6 21.00 -30.89 -13.45
C ASN A 6 21.07 -29.50 -12.82
N SER A 7 22.28 -28.93 -12.64
CA SER A 7 22.43 -27.55 -12.16
C SER A 7 21.98 -26.53 -13.20
N GLU A 8 22.30 -26.74 -14.48
CA GLU A 8 21.87 -25.83 -15.55
C GLU A 8 20.36 -25.84 -15.76
N TRP A 9 19.72 -27.01 -15.67
CA TRP A 9 18.26 -27.12 -15.71
C TRP A 9 17.59 -26.38 -14.55
N ARG A 10 18.12 -26.53 -13.33
CA ARG A 10 17.61 -25.82 -12.15
C ARG A 10 17.77 -24.31 -12.27
N VAL A 11 18.88 -23.84 -12.83
CA VAL A 11 19.13 -22.41 -13.06
C VAL A 11 18.17 -21.86 -14.12
N ARG A 12 17.96 -22.56 -15.25
CA ARG A 12 16.98 -22.15 -16.27
C ARG A 12 15.54 -22.13 -15.74
N GLN A 13 15.16 -23.10 -14.93
CA GLN A 13 13.84 -23.12 -14.27
C GLN A 13 13.67 -21.93 -13.32
N ARG A 14 14.70 -21.58 -12.55
CA ARG A 14 14.67 -20.39 -11.68
C ARG A 14 14.54 -19.10 -12.49
N PHE A 15 15.25 -18.96 -13.60
CA PHE A 15 15.10 -17.80 -14.48
C PHE A 15 13.72 -17.70 -15.10
N GLY A 16 13.14 -18.82 -15.55
CA GLY A 16 11.76 -18.86 -16.05
C GLY A 16 10.74 -18.43 -15.00
N PHE A 17 10.86 -18.95 -13.79
CA PHE A 17 9.98 -18.61 -12.67
C PHE A 17 10.11 -17.13 -12.25
N LEU A 18 11.34 -16.59 -12.20
CA LEU A 18 11.55 -15.17 -11.94
C LEU A 18 10.95 -14.28 -13.03
N ALA A 19 11.12 -14.67 -14.30
CA ALA A 19 10.53 -13.94 -15.42
C ALA A 19 9.00 -13.94 -15.34
N GLU A 20 8.38 -15.06 -14.94
CA GLU A 20 6.93 -15.17 -14.75
C GLU A 20 6.43 -14.28 -13.61
N ILE A 21 7.11 -14.27 -12.46
CA ILE A 21 6.78 -13.36 -11.34
C ILE A 21 6.87 -11.90 -11.77
N ILE A 22 7.95 -11.53 -12.46
CA ILE A 22 8.14 -10.15 -12.96
C ILE A 22 7.02 -9.80 -13.95
N PHE A 23 6.67 -10.72 -14.85
CA PHE A 23 5.63 -10.51 -15.84
C PHE A 23 4.26 -10.29 -15.18
N ILE A 24 3.85 -11.19 -14.27
CA ILE A 24 2.58 -11.08 -13.54
C ILE A 24 2.57 -9.82 -12.67
N GLY A 25 3.65 -9.57 -11.92
CA GLY A 25 3.77 -8.37 -11.08
C GLY A 25 3.67 -7.07 -11.87
N THR A 26 4.24 -7.04 -13.09
CA THR A 26 4.12 -5.89 -14.00
C THR A 26 2.68 -5.69 -14.45
N LEU A 27 1.98 -6.75 -14.83
CA LEU A 27 0.57 -6.65 -15.24
C LEU A 27 -0.33 -6.16 -14.10
N VAL A 28 -0.12 -6.67 -12.88
CA VAL A 28 -0.82 -6.21 -11.68
C VAL A 28 -0.52 -4.73 -11.42
N LEU A 29 0.74 -4.31 -11.48
CA LEU A 29 1.11 -2.92 -11.23
C LEU A 29 0.48 -1.97 -12.26
N VAL A 30 0.54 -2.30 -13.55
CA VAL A 30 -0.03 -1.46 -14.62
C VAL A 30 -1.53 -1.27 -14.43
N THR A 31 -2.26 -2.34 -14.09
CA THR A 31 -3.72 -2.27 -13.89
C THR A 31 -4.07 -1.52 -12.62
N ARG A 32 -3.35 -1.73 -11.51
CA ARG A 32 -3.61 -1.08 -10.21
C ARG A 32 -3.19 0.38 -10.16
N CYS A 33 -2.25 0.80 -11.02
CA CYS A 33 -1.81 2.18 -11.15
C CYS A 33 -2.50 2.94 -12.31
N ALA A 34 -3.62 2.44 -12.85
CA ALA A 34 -4.32 3.10 -13.96
C ALA A 34 -4.70 4.57 -13.65
N ASN A 35 -5.06 4.86 -12.38
CA ASN A 35 -5.44 6.22 -11.94
C ASN A 35 -4.26 7.02 -11.37
N TYR A 36 -3.01 6.66 -11.70
CA TYR A 36 -1.82 7.33 -11.19
C TYR A 36 -1.85 8.86 -11.46
N GLY A 37 -2.36 9.27 -12.62
CA GLY A 37 -2.46 10.68 -12.99
C GLY A 37 -3.40 11.49 -12.10
N ASP A 38 -4.45 10.87 -11.56
CA ASP A 38 -5.41 11.52 -10.66
C ASP A 38 -4.89 11.54 -9.22
N VAL A 39 -4.21 10.45 -8.81
CA VAL A 39 -3.61 10.34 -7.47
C VAL A 39 -2.42 11.28 -7.31
N PHE A 40 -1.53 11.36 -8.29
CA PHE A 40 -0.33 12.20 -8.25
C PHE A 40 -0.51 13.42 -9.18
N PHE A 41 -1.33 14.37 -8.75
CA PHE A 41 -1.66 15.55 -9.53
C PHE A 41 -1.17 16.84 -8.86
N GLY A 42 -0.56 17.75 -9.64
CA GLY A 42 -0.17 19.08 -9.15
C GLY A 42 0.88 19.10 -8.04
N GLY A 43 1.70 18.04 -7.93
CA GLY A 43 2.69 17.89 -6.85
C GLY A 43 2.08 17.51 -5.49
N GLN A 44 0.79 17.18 -5.47
CA GLN A 44 0.07 16.71 -4.29
C GLN A 44 -0.39 15.27 -4.49
N ILE A 45 -0.76 14.62 -3.39
CA ILE A 45 -1.33 13.27 -3.40
C ILE A 45 -2.82 13.42 -3.09
N ASN A 46 -3.65 13.06 -4.06
CA ASN A 46 -5.09 13.09 -3.95
C ASN A 46 -5.63 11.67 -3.82
N PHE A 47 -6.59 11.49 -2.93
CA PHE A 47 -7.33 10.24 -2.82
C PHE A 47 -8.63 10.35 -3.62
N ILE A 48 -8.94 9.31 -4.40
CA ILE A 48 -10.07 9.31 -5.34
C ILE A 48 -11.41 9.18 -4.59
N ASP A 49 -11.44 8.35 -3.55
CA ASP A 49 -12.66 8.04 -2.79
C ASP A 49 -12.67 8.70 -1.40
N ALA A 50 -13.85 9.06 -0.93
CA ALA A 50 -14.06 9.61 0.42
C ALA A 50 -13.57 8.64 1.53
N ASP A 51 -13.77 7.34 1.33
CA ASP A 51 -13.32 6.30 2.28
C ASP A 51 -11.79 6.28 2.45
N CYS A 52 -11.05 6.69 1.41
CA CYS A 52 -9.60 6.82 1.50
C CYS A 52 -9.21 7.99 2.41
N TYR A 53 -9.89 9.14 2.33
CA TYR A 53 -9.67 10.24 3.27
C TYR A 53 -10.07 9.89 4.70
N SER A 54 -11.17 9.16 4.89
CA SER A 54 -11.56 8.60 6.19
C SER A 54 -10.44 7.74 6.78
N ARG A 55 -9.90 6.82 5.98
CA ARG A 55 -8.78 5.95 6.35
C ARG A 55 -7.52 6.73 6.67
N MET A 56 -7.17 7.70 5.84
CA MET A 56 -5.98 8.53 6.05
C MET A 56 -6.09 9.38 7.31
N THR A 57 -7.29 9.82 7.66
CA THR A 57 -7.54 10.52 8.92
C THR A 57 -7.32 9.60 10.12
N ARG A 58 -7.82 8.36 10.07
CA ARG A 58 -7.53 7.36 11.12
C ARG A 58 -6.04 6.99 11.19
N ALA A 59 -5.40 6.77 10.05
CA ALA A 59 -3.96 6.49 9.98
C ALA A 59 -3.15 7.66 10.56
N ARG A 60 -3.56 8.91 10.33
CA ARG A 60 -2.96 10.09 10.96
C ARG A 60 -3.09 10.07 12.48
N ILE A 61 -4.27 9.74 13.01
CA ILE A 61 -4.47 9.59 14.46
C ILE A 61 -3.52 8.53 15.03
N CYS A 62 -3.41 7.36 14.39
CA CYS A 62 -2.50 6.30 14.80
C CYS A 62 -1.01 6.70 14.67
N PHE A 63 -0.68 7.56 13.70
CA PHE A 63 0.66 8.08 13.48
C PHE A 63 1.06 9.08 14.57
N GLU A 64 0.16 9.98 14.94
CA GLU A 64 0.36 11.00 15.99
C GLU A 64 0.32 10.39 17.40
N GLN A 65 -0.52 9.36 17.60
CA GLN A 65 -0.69 8.66 18.87
C GLN A 65 -0.50 7.14 18.68
N PRO A 66 0.76 6.66 18.56
CA PRO A 66 1.04 5.24 18.37
C PRO A 66 0.44 4.37 19.49
N GLY A 67 -0.13 3.22 19.13
CA GLY A 67 -0.81 2.31 20.06
C GLY A 67 -2.32 2.59 20.21
N THR A 68 -2.83 3.68 19.62
CA THR A 68 -4.26 3.98 19.60
C THR A 68 -5.02 3.08 18.63
N ILE A 69 -6.17 2.56 19.06
CA ILE A 69 -7.13 1.89 18.18
C ILE A 69 -8.34 2.82 18.04
N VAL A 70 -8.53 3.40 16.86
CA VAL A 70 -9.62 4.34 16.60
C VAL A 70 -10.96 3.60 16.55
N ARG A 71 -11.71 3.63 17.66
CA ARG A 71 -13.04 2.97 17.78
C ARG A 71 -14.22 3.93 17.61
N ARG A 72 -13.95 5.23 17.71
CA ARG A 72 -14.93 6.30 17.51
C ARG A 72 -14.20 7.57 17.10
N HIS A 73 -14.81 8.34 16.23
CA HIS A 73 -14.31 9.66 15.84
C HIS A 73 -15.47 10.58 15.46
N ASP A 74 -15.23 11.88 15.61
CA ASP A 74 -16.27 12.91 15.43
C ASP A 74 -16.12 13.68 14.11
N PHE A 75 -15.07 13.40 13.32
CA PHE A 75 -14.81 14.09 12.05
C PHE A 75 -15.80 13.72 10.93
N GLU A 76 -16.45 12.56 11.04
CA GLU A 76 -17.55 12.15 10.17
C GLU A 76 -18.86 12.24 10.94
N ASN A 77 -19.96 12.55 10.24
CA ASN A 77 -21.30 12.63 10.82
C ASN A 77 -21.41 13.60 12.01
N PHE A 78 -20.72 14.75 11.94
CA PHE A 78 -20.82 15.79 12.96
C PHE A 78 -22.29 16.29 13.09
N PRO A 79 -22.83 16.47 14.30
CA PRO A 79 -22.17 16.40 15.62
C PRO A 79 -22.15 15.00 16.27
N ASN A 80 -22.78 14.01 15.65
CA ASN A 80 -23.00 12.70 16.27
C ASN A 80 -21.77 11.79 16.24
N GLY A 81 -20.84 12.01 15.31
CA GLY A 81 -19.69 11.13 15.11
C GLY A 81 -20.08 9.77 14.52
N ILE A 82 -19.09 8.92 14.31
CA ILE A 82 -19.30 7.51 13.94
C ILE A 82 -18.37 6.58 14.71
N SER A 83 -18.76 5.30 14.77
CA SER A 83 -17.86 4.21 15.14
C SER A 83 -17.51 3.44 13.87
N PRO A 84 -16.27 3.57 13.35
CA PRO A 84 -15.88 2.90 12.11
C PRO A 84 -15.94 1.38 12.29
N HIS A 85 -16.47 0.70 11.28
CA HIS A 85 -16.44 -0.78 11.18
C HIS A 85 -15.14 -1.29 10.54
N THR A 86 -14.28 -0.37 10.09
CA THR A 86 -12.99 -0.67 9.47
C THR A 86 -11.95 -1.00 10.54
N THR A 87 -11.02 -1.88 10.17
CA THR A 87 -10.09 -2.50 11.12
C THR A 87 -8.72 -1.80 11.16
N ALA A 88 -8.16 -1.70 12.37
CA ALA A 88 -6.85 -1.08 12.63
C ALA A 88 -5.62 -1.65 11.87
N PRO A 89 -5.56 -2.92 11.41
CA PRO A 89 -4.37 -3.46 10.75
C PRO A 89 -3.93 -2.64 9.53
N LEU A 90 -4.86 -2.17 8.71
CA LEU A 90 -4.51 -1.38 7.53
C LEU A 90 -4.01 0.02 7.92
N ASP A 91 -4.61 0.63 8.94
CA ASP A 91 -4.19 1.94 9.45
C ASP A 91 -2.73 1.84 9.97
N TYR A 92 -2.39 0.78 10.70
CA TYR A 92 -1.02 0.54 11.17
C TYR A 92 -0.05 0.12 10.08
N LEU A 93 -0.51 -0.59 9.04
CA LEU A 93 0.30 -0.90 7.87
C LEU A 93 0.73 0.39 7.15
N ILE A 94 -0.20 1.34 6.99
CA ILE A 94 0.09 2.67 6.41
C ILE A 94 1.08 3.42 7.30
N VAL A 95 0.89 3.42 8.62
CA VAL A 95 1.81 4.07 9.57
C VAL A 95 3.21 3.48 9.50
N ALA A 96 3.34 2.14 9.51
CA ALA A 96 4.63 1.46 9.43
C ALA A 96 5.35 1.78 8.11
N LEU A 97 4.61 1.79 7.00
CA LEU A 97 5.14 2.17 5.69
C LEU A 97 5.54 3.65 5.67
N ALA A 98 4.76 4.54 6.28
CA ALA A 98 5.08 5.96 6.39
C ALA A 98 6.38 6.19 7.16
N ILE A 99 6.58 5.49 8.28
CA ILE A 99 7.83 5.55 9.06
C ILE A 99 9.02 5.14 8.20
N ALA A 100 8.89 4.07 7.39
CA ALA A 100 9.94 3.64 6.48
C ALA A 100 10.21 4.66 5.35
N LEU A 101 9.22 5.46 4.96
CA LEU A 101 9.30 6.46 3.87
C LEU A 101 9.67 7.86 4.34
N MET A 102 9.68 8.15 5.65
CA MET A 102 10.11 9.44 6.21
C MET A 102 11.42 9.99 5.65
N PRO A 103 12.51 9.20 5.48
CA PRO A 103 13.76 9.74 4.94
C PRO A 103 13.68 10.13 3.46
N LEU A 104 12.64 9.68 2.74
CA LEU A 104 12.50 9.86 1.30
C LEU A 104 11.44 10.92 0.93
N SER A 105 10.52 11.25 1.85
CA SER A 105 9.41 12.16 1.56
C SER A 105 9.01 13.00 2.76
N LYS A 106 8.74 14.29 2.50
CA LYS A 106 8.14 15.20 3.50
C LYS A 106 6.67 14.86 3.80
N ASN A 107 5.99 14.22 2.85
CA ASN A 107 4.59 13.78 2.96
C ASN A 107 4.52 12.25 3.04
N ALA A 108 5.35 11.65 3.89
CA ALA A 108 5.53 10.20 3.96
C ALA A 108 4.24 9.44 4.28
N LEU A 109 3.34 10.04 5.08
CA LEU A 109 2.05 9.44 5.40
C LEU A 109 1.13 9.35 4.17
N ASP A 110 0.96 10.47 3.44
CA ASP A 110 0.12 10.49 2.24
C ASP A 110 0.71 9.60 1.14
N LEU A 111 2.04 9.57 1.00
CA LEU A 111 2.73 8.66 0.09
C LEU A 111 2.49 7.20 0.47
N ALA A 112 2.60 6.84 1.75
CA ALA A 112 2.29 5.50 2.21
C ALA A 112 0.83 5.13 1.91
N GLY A 113 -0.11 6.05 2.14
CA GLY A 113 -1.52 5.87 1.80
C GLY A 113 -1.76 5.61 0.31
N ALA A 114 -1.04 6.30 -0.57
CA ALA A 114 -1.18 6.15 -2.02
C ALA A 114 -0.61 4.82 -2.53
N ILE A 115 0.50 4.35 -1.97
CA ILE A 115 1.22 3.17 -2.49
C ILE A 115 0.87 1.86 -1.77
N VAL A 116 0.22 1.91 -0.59
CA VAL A 116 -0.10 0.69 0.18
C VAL A 116 -0.93 -0.31 -0.63
N SER A 117 -1.90 0.16 -1.43
CA SER A 117 -2.76 -0.70 -2.22
C SER A 117 -2.01 -1.36 -3.40
N PRO A 118 -1.27 -0.63 -4.26
CA PRO A 118 -0.40 -1.25 -5.27
C PRO A 118 0.61 -2.25 -4.70
N LEU A 119 1.20 -1.97 -3.54
CA LEU A 119 2.16 -2.87 -2.88
C LEU A 119 1.49 -4.16 -2.40
N LEU A 120 0.32 -4.07 -1.76
CA LEU A 120 -0.46 -5.24 -1.36
C LEU A 120 -0.89 -6.06 -2.57
N SER A 121 -1.29 -5.40 -3.66
CA SER A 121 -1.63 -6.02 -4.93
C SER A 121 -0.48 -6.85 -5.50
N ILE A 122 0.74 -6.31 -5.55
CA ILE A 122 1.92 -7.06 -6.00
C ILE A 122 2.21 -8.24 -5.05
N ALA A 123 2.15 -8.01 -3.73
CA ALA A 123 2.46 -9.04 -2.75
C ALA A 123 1.49 -10.23 -2.78
N LEU A 124 0.22 -9.98 -3.11
CA LEU A 124 -0.84 -10.98 -3.16
C LEU A 124 -1.13 -11.50 -4.58
N GLY A 125 -0.61 -10.84 -5.61
CA GLY A 125 -0.86 -11.16 -7.01
C GLY A 125 -2.29 -10.83 -7.47
N ILE A 126 -2.91 -9.77 -6.91
CA ILE A 126 -4.28 -9.32 -7.22
C ILE A 126 -4.33 -7.88 -7.72
#